data_AF-A0A077NBN4-F1
#
_entry.id   AF-A0A077NBN4-F1
#
_cell.length_a   1.000
_cell.length_b   1.000
_cell.length_c   1.000
_cell.angle_alpha   90.00
_cell.angle_beta   90.00
_cell.angle_gamma   90.00
#
_symmetry.space_group_name_H-M   'P 1'
#
loop_
_entity.id
_entity.type
_entity.pdbx_description
1 polymer ?
#
loop_
_entity_poly.entity_id
_entity_poly.type
_entity_poly.pdbx_seq_one_letter_code
_entity_poly.pdbx_strand_id
1 'polypeptide(L)'
;MQSKYLIYGKFENINNTLQFSHSGMEFEMQNISWNIDNLNCLIKGCDGNTPLSNIIKYIPEIKYSEAKDLLDGLVDNGLGYINHSGRDFISGDEAIFLIEDLQAKLLYSTLYKNKFWTAMQSPNNVPEKVYYGMAIENYHFLFRESWFDSPVLSFLPSTKSRLIMNGFYGEEYGHDELILNALNHIDIERSDISETLPLPETLALCNALAFWSANDPLFFFSTMGILEGKDIKVDS
;
A
#
# COMPACT_ATOMS: atom_id res chain seq x y z
N MET A 1 -33.48 -7.12 3.83
CA MET A 1 -32.24 -7.75 3.32
C MET A 1 -31.60 -8.54 4.44
N GLN A 2 -30.98 -9.69 4.16
CA GLN A 2 -30.27 -10.45 5.19
C GLN A 2 -28.88 -9.83 5.44
N SER A 3 -28.48 -9.73 6.70
CA SER A 3 -27.13 -9.26 7.08
C SER A 3 -26.05 -10.22 6.60
N LYS A 4 -25.06 -9.67 5.91
CA LYS A 4 -23.85 -10.31 5.42
C LYS A 4 -22.66 -9.52 5.96
N TYR A 5 -21.71 -10.24 6.53
CA TYR A 5 -20.53 -9.64 7.15
C TYR A 5 -19.28 -10.05 6.38
N LEU A 6 -18.33 -9.13 6.26
CA LEU A 6 -16.97 -9.40 5.79
C LEU A 6 -16.00 -9.07 6.94
N ILE A 7 -15.47 -10.11 7.60
CA ILE A 7 -14.55 -9.96 8.72
C ILE A 7 -13.36 -10.90 8.50
N TYR A 8 -12.15 -10.34 8.57
CA TYR A 8 -10.91 -11.11 8.52
C TYR A 8 -10.32 -11.19 9.92
N GLY A 9 -9.77 -12.33 10.31
CA GLY A 9 -9.11 -12.49 11.61
C GLY A 9 -9.30 -13.88 12.18
N LYS A 10 -8.86 -14.05 13.42
CA LYS A 10 -9.00 -15.29 14.17
C LYS A 10 -9.09 -15.01 15.66
N PHE A 11 -9.82 -15.85 16.37
CA PHE A 11 -9.83 -15.89 17.82
C PHE A 11 -8.76 -16.87 18.33
N GLU A 12 -8.01 -16.45 19.35
CA GLU A 12 -6.95 -17.23 19.99
C GLU A 12 -6.99 -17.04 21.50
N ASN A 13 -6.51 -18.04 22.25
CA ASN A 13 -6.28 -17.90 23.70
C ASN A 13 -4.81 -17.54 23.93
N ILE A 14 -4.57 -16.34 24.43
CA ILE A 14 -3.23 -15.84 24.76
C ILE A 14 -3.25 -15.46 26.24
N ASN A 15 -2.34 -16.03 27.05
CA ASN A 15 -2.24 -15.76 28.49
C ASN A 15 -3.57 -15.92 29.26
N ASN A 16 -4.36 -16.96 28.97
CA ASN A 16 -5.70 -17.21 29.51
C ASN A 16 -6.74 -16.12 29.20
N THR A 17 -6.48 -15.26 28.22
CA THR A 17 -7.44 -14.28 27.70
C THR A 17 -7.85 -14.64 26.27
N LEU A 18 -9.13 -14.48 25.96
CA LEU A 18 -9.63 -14.62 24.59
C LEU A 18 -9.26 -13.34 23.83
N GLN A 19 -8.55 -13.50 22.72
CA GLN A 19 -8.14 -12.38 21.88
C GLN A 19 -8.63 -12.59 20.46
N PHE A 20 -9.01 -11.50 19.80
CA PHE A 20 -9.26 -11.45 18.37
C PHE A 20 -8.05 -10.80 17.68
N SER A 21 -7.46 -11.52 16.74
CA SER A 21 -6.27 -11.07 16.00
C SER A 21 -6.69 -10.64 14.60
N HIS A 22 -6.45 -9.37 14.27
CA HIS A 22 -6.75 -8.78 12.95
C HIS A 22 -5.61 -7.87 12.52
N SER A 23 -5.06 -8.09 11.32
CA SER A 23 -4.05 -7.20 10.72
C SER A 23 -2.86 -6.90 11.65
N GLY A 24 -2.37 -7.91 12.36
CA GLY A 24 -1.25 -7.78 13.29
C GLY A 24 -1.57 -7.06 14.61
N MET A 25 -2.83 -6.70 14.83
CA MET A 25 -3.34 -6.14 16.09
C MET A 25 -4.09 -7.22 16.87
N GLU A 26 -3.97 -7.16 18.19
CA GLU A 26 -4.63 -8.06 19.14
C GLU A 26 -5.64 -7.27 19.95
N PHE A 27 -6.88 -7.77 19.98
CA PHE A 27 -7.99 -7.16 20.71
C PHE A 27 -8.46 -8.12 21.79
N GLU A 28 -8.42 -7.69 23.05
CA GLU A 28 -8.95 -8.49 24.16
C GLU A 28 -10.48 -8.54 24.08
N MET A 29 -11.03 -9.75 24.13
CA MET A 29 -12.46 -9.99 24.01
C MET A 29 -13.01 -10.40 25.37
N GLN A 30 -13.93 -9.59 25.89
CA GLN A 30 -14.58 -9.84 27.18
C GLN A 30 -16.02 -10.30 26.99
N ASN A 31 -16.54 -11.05 27.97
CA ASN A 31 -17.93 -11.50 28.01
C ASN A 31 -18.38 -12.43 26.87
N ILE A 32 -17.44 -13.18 26.27
CA ILE A 32 -17.75 -14.23 25.29
C ILE A 32 -17.62 -15.60 25.97
N SER A 33 -18.69 -16.39 25.92
CA SER A 33 -18.74 -17.73 26.54
C SER A 33 -18.61 -18.88 25.54
N TRP A 34 -18.43 -18.59 24.25
CA TRP A 34 -18.34 -19.61 23.21
C TRP A 34 -16.93 -20.17 23.09
N ASN A 35 -16.83 -21.42 22.63
CA ASN A 35 -15.54 -22.01 22.34
C ASN A 35 -14.87 -21.32 21.12
N ILE A 36 -13.55 -21.40 21.05
CA ILE A 36 -12.73 -20.78 19.99
C ILE A 36 -13.06 -21.35 18.61
N ASP A 37 -13.36 -22.64 18.52
CA ASP A 37 -13.62 -23.29 17.23
C ASP A 37 -14.89 -22.76 16.57
N ASN A 38 -15.95 -22.55 17.35
CA ASN A 38 -17.20 -21.94 16.90
C ASN A 38 -17.02 -20.47 16.53
N LEU A 39 -16.27 -19.72 17.35
CA LEU A 39 -15.93 -18.33 17.04
C LEU A 39 -15.18 -18.24 15.70
N ASN A 40 -14.17 -19.08 15.50
CA ASN A 40 -13.41 -19.13 14.25
C ASN A 40 -14.24 -19.67 13.08
N CYS A 41 -15.21 -20.57 13.32
CA CYS A 41 -16.16 -21.00 12.31
C CYS A 41 -17.08 -19.85 11.87
N LEU A 42 -17.58 -19.06 12.83
CA LEU A 42 -18.39 -17.87 12.58
C LEU A 42 -17.63 -16.86 11.72
N ILE A 43 -16.39 -16.52 12.09
CA ILE A 43 -15.55 -15.59 11.34
C ILE A 43 -15.24 -16.11 9.94
N LYS A 44 -14.91 -17.39 9.78
CA LYS A 44 -14.69 -17.98 8.44
C LYS A 44 -15.92 -17.91 7.53
N GLY A 45 -17.12 -17.93 8.10
CA GLY A 45 -18.37 -17.75 7.35
C GLY A 45 -18.64 -16.30 6.93
N CYS A 46 -17.97 -15.31 7.54
CA CYS A 46 -18.13 -13.88 7.25
C CYS A 46 -17.31 -13.49 6.02
N ASP A 47 -17.69 -14.04 4.86
CA ASP A 47 -17.04 -13.85 3.55
C ASP A 47 -17.65 -12.70 2.71
N GLY A 48 -18.57 -11.92 3.28
CA GLY A 48 -19.32 -10.85 2.60
C GLY A 48 -20.47 -11.33 1.70
N ASN A 49 -20.56 -12.64 1.42
CA ASN A 49 -21.52 -13.23 0.50
C ASN A 49 -22.60 -14.06 1.22
N THR A 50 -22.20 -14.78 2.25
CA THR A 50 -23.00 -15.73 3.01
C THR A 50 -23.82 -14.98 4.07
N PRO A 51 -25.16 -15.08 4.06
CA PRO A 51 -25.99 -14.48 5.09
C PRO A 51 -25.72 -15.07 6.48
N LEU A 52 -25.75 -14.24 7.53
CA LEU A 52 -25.56 -14.68 8.92
C LEU A 52 -26.50 -15.83 9.30
N SER A 53 -27.75 -15.77 8.83
CA SER A 53 -28.74 -16.83 9.06
C SER A 53 -28.35 -18.21 8.50
N ASN A 54 -27.47 -18.25 7.51
CA ASN A 54 -26.94 -19.51 6.96
C ASN A 54 -25.70 -19.97 7.72
N ILE A 55 -24.82 -19.05 8.13
CA ILE A 55 -23.62 -19.37 8.93
C ILE A 55 -24.03 -20.04 10.26
N ILE A 56 -25.00 -19.46 10.96
CA ILE A 56 -25.45 -19.94 12.28
C ILE A 56 -26.06 -21.34 12.24
N LYS A 57 -26.58 -21.80 11.08
CA LYS A 57 -27.08 -23.19 10.94
C LYS A 57 -25.99 -24.23 11.17
N TYR A 58 -24.74 -23.88 10.91
CA TYR A 58 -23.58 -24.75 11.12
C TYR A 58 -23.01 -24.63 12.54
N ILE A 59 -23.52 -23.70 13.35
CA ILE A 59 -23.04 -23.40 14.70
C ILE A 59 -24.24 -23.27 15.66
N PRO A 60 -24.94 -24.38 15.95
CA PRO A 60 -26.23 -24.35 16.67
C PRO A 60 -26.14 -23.84 18.11
N GLU A 61 -24.93 -23.81 18.68
CA GLU A 61 -24.65 -23.33 20.03
C GLU A 61 -24.73 -21.80 20.15
N ILE A 62 -24.61 -21.09 19.02
CA ILE A 62 -24.63 -19.63 18.98
C ILE A 62 -26.01 -19.15 18.51
N LYS A 63 -26.66 -18.30 19.31
CA LYS A 63 -27.91 -17.67 18.88
C LYS A 63 -27.65 -16.57 17.87
N TYR A 64 -28.58 -16.40 16.93
CA TYR A 64 -28.49 -15.35 15.91
C TYR A 64 -28.28 -13.95 16.49
N SER A 65 -29.00 -13.59 17.56
CA SER A 65 -28.88 -12.27 18.20
C SER A 65 -27.50 -12.04 18.78
N GLU A 66 -26.97 -13.04 19.49
CA GLU A 66 -25.66 -12.91 20.13
C GLU A 66 -24.54 -12.85 19.07
N ALA A 67 -24.63 -13.64 18.00
CA ALA A 67 -23.69 -13.54 16.88
C ALA A 67 -23.77 -12.17 16.21
N LYS A 68 -24.99 -11.65 16.00
CA LYS A 68 -25.19 -10.33 15.42
C LYS A 68 -24.53 -9.25 16.28
N ASP A 69 -24.72 -9.28 17.60
CA ASP A 69 -24.15 -8.30 18.52
C ASP A 69 -22.61 -8.33 18.50
N LEU A 70 -22.00 -9.52 18.44
CA LEU A 70 -20.55 -9.65 18.30
C LEU A 70 -20.05 -9.06 16.98
N LEU A 71 -20.67 -9.44 15.86
CA LEU A 71 -20.21 -9.02 14.53
C LEU A 71 -20.44 -7.52 14.30
N ASP A 72 -21.56 -6.97 14.79
CA ASP A 72 -21.80 -5.53 14.79
C ASP A 72 -20.76 -4.80 15.65
N GLY A 73 -20.41 -5.33 16.83
CA GLY A 73 -19.36 -4.77 17.66
C GLY A 73 -18.00 -4.74 16.94
N LEU A 74 -17.65 -5.78 16.19
CA LEU A 74 -16.44 -5.79 15.35
C LEU A 74 -16.52 -4.74 14.24
N VAL A 75 -17.67 -4.62 13.55
CA VAL A 75 -17.89 -3.63 12.49
C VAL A 75 -17.80 -2.20 13.02
N ASP A 76 -18.43 -1.91 14.15
CA ASP A 76 -18.45 -0.58 14.78
C ASP A 76 -17.04 -0.12 15.20
N ASN A 77 -16.16 -1.07 15.51
CA ASN A 77 -14.75 -0.83 15.81
C ASN A 77 -13.84 -0.90 14.57
N GLY A 78 -14.39 -0.97 13.36
CA GLY A 78 -13.62 -0.96 12.11
C GLY A 78 -12.90 -2.29 11.80
N LEU A 79 -13.27 -3.38 12.47
CA LEU A 79 -12.68 -4.72 12.30
C LEU A 79 -13.46 -5.58 11.29
N GLY A 80 -14.43 -4.99 10.60
CA GLY A 80 -15.27 -5.68 9.63
C GLY A 80 -16.20 -4.74 8.88
N TYR A 81 -16.92 -5.34 7.93
CA TYR A 81 -17.95 -4.67 7.14
C TYR A 81 -19.27 -5.44 7.23
N ILE A 82 -20.39 -4.71 7.18
CA ILE A 82 -21.73 -5.27 7.01
C ILE A 82 -22.39 -4.64 5.78
N ASN A 83 -23.09 -5.46 4.99
CA ASN A 83 -23.88 -4.95 3.88
C ASN A 83 -24.94 -3.96 4.37
N HIS A 84 -25.16 -2.88 3.61
CA HIS A 84 -26.09 -1.79 3.97
C HIS A 84 -25.73 -1.01 5.24
N SER A 85 -24.46 -1.02 5.66
CA SER A 85 -23.93 -0.13 6.71
C SER A 85 -24.02 1.37 6.36
N GLY A 86 -24.40 1.71 5.12
CA GLY A 86 -24.30 3.05 4.57
C GLY A 86 -22.86 3.45 4.24
N ARG A 87 -21.88 2.54 4.41
CA ARG A 87 -20.50 2.70 3.97
C ARG A 87 -20.32 1.90 2.68
N ASP A 88 -20.02 2.61 1.59
CA ASP A 88 -19.62 1.98 0.34
C ASP A 88 -18.24 1.35 0.53
N PHE A 89 -18.09 0.11 0.08
CA PHE A 89 -16.81 -0.59 0.03
C PHE A 89 -16.62 -1.17 -1.37
N ILE A 90 -15.36 -1.33 -1.76
CA ILE A 90 -14.96 -1.92 -3.02
C ILE A 90 -13.95 -3.02 -2.74
N SER A 91 -13.88 -4.01 -3.62
CA SER A 91 -12.83 -5.02 -3.59
C SER A 91 -11.45 -4.38 -3.83
N GLY A 92 -10.38 -5.08 -3.46
CA GLY A 92 -9.01 -4.64 -3.76
C GLY A 92 -8.78 -4.50 -5.28
N ASP A 93 -9.33 -5.42 -6.07
CA ASP A 93 -9.23 -5.40 -7.53
C ASP A 93 -9.94 -4.17 -8.13
N GLU A 94 -11.16 -3.88 -7.66
CA GLU A 94 -11.88 -2.65 -8.05
C GLU A 94 -11.12 -1.39 -7.63
N ALA A 95 -10.51 -1.37 -6.44
CA ALA A 95 -9.70 -0.26 -5.98
C ALA A 95 -8.49 -0.04 -6.89
N ILE A 96 -7.81 -1.12 -7.29
CA ILE A 96 -6.67 -1.06 -8.23
C ILE A 96 -7.12 -0.46 -9.56
N PHE A 97 -8.21 -0.94 -10.16
CA PHE A 97 -8.71 -0.37 -11.42
C PHE A 97 -9.05 1.12 -11.32
N LEU A 98 -9.69 1.54 -10.23
CA LEU A 98 -9.99 2.96 -10.01
C LEU A 98 -8.72 3.82 -9.86
N ILE A 99 -7.70 3.29 -9.18
CA ILE A 99 -6.40 3.95 -9.04
C ILE A 99 -5.71 4.04 -10.40
N GLU A 100 -5.71 2.97 -11.19
CA GLU A 100 -5.08 2.95 -12.53
C GLU A 100 -5.75 3.94 -13.49
N ASP A 101 -7.08 4.01 -13.50
CA ASP A 101 -7.84 4.98 -14.29
C ASP A 101 -7.49 6.42 -13.89
N LEU A 102 -7.39 6.68 -12.57
CA LEU A 102 -7.00 7.99 -12.06
C LEU A 102 -5.56 8.33 -12.45
N GLN A 103 -4.63 7.40 -12.29
CA GLN A 103 -3.23 7.55 -12.68
C GLN A 103 -3.09 7.85 -14.16
N ALA A 104 -3.73 7.06 -15.03
CA ALA A 104 -3.70 7.28 -16.47
C ALA A 104 -4.20 8.68 -16.81
N LYS A 105 -5.35 9.09 -16.25
CA LYS A 105 -5.89 10.45 -16.45
C LYS A 105 -4.92 11.54 -16.00
N LEU A 106 -4.26 11.37 -14.86
CA LEU A 106 -3.29 12.34 -14.35
C LEU A 106 -2.03 12.38 -15.22
N LEU A 107 -1.47 11.24 -15.62
CA LEU A 107 -0.31 11.17 -16.53
C LEU A 107 -0.59 11.89 -17.86
N TYR A 108 -1.75 11.63 -18.47
CA TYR A 108 -2.16 12.29 -19.73
C TYR A 108 -2.37 13.80 -19.57
N SER A 109 -2.89 14.24 -18.43
CA SER A 109 -3.19 15.66 -18.20
C SER A 109 -1.99 16.46 -17.70
N THR A 110 -0.96 15.80 -17.15
CA THR A 110 0.22 16.44 -16.55
C THR A 110 1.51 16.02 -17.25
N LEU A 111 2.04 14.83 -16.96
CA LEU A 111 3.35 14.35 -17.41
C LEU A 111 3.50 14.40 -18.94
N TYR A 112 2.55 13.82 -19.68
CA TYR A 112 2.67 13.70 -21.14
C TYR A 112 2.54 15.03 -21.89
N LYS A 113 2.04 16.06 -21.20
CA LYS A 113 1.97 17.44 -21.73
C LYS A 113 3.15 18.30 -21.27
N ASN A 114 4.01 17.78 -20.39
CA ASN A 114 5.15 18.53 -19.88
C ASN A 114 6.12 18.85 -21.03
N LYS A 115 6.69 20.06 -21.00
CA LYS A 115 7.65 20.54 -22.00
C LYS A 115 8.82 19.58 -22.18
N PHE A 116 9.38 19.04 -21.10
CA PHE A 116 10.44 18.05 -21.15
C PHE A 116 9.99 16.77 -21.86
N TRP A 117 8.85 16.19 -21.45
CA TRP A 117 8.31 14.97 -22.06
C TRP A 117 8.03 15.11 -23.56
N THR A 118 7.44 16.24 -23.96
CA THR A 118 7.16 16.54 -25.38
C THR A 118 8.44 16.76 -26.18
N ALA A 119 9.45 17.43 -25.59
CA ALA A 119 10.73 17.64 -26.26
C ALA A 119 11.52 16.32 -26.43
N MET A 120 11.39 15.40 -25.48
CA MET A 120 11.98 14.06 -25.55
C MET A 120 11.43 13.18 -26.68
N GLN A 121 10.32 13.56 -27.34
CA GLN A 121 9.86 12.93 -28.58
C GLN A 121 10.78 13.25 -29.78
N SER A 122 11.70 14.20 -29.63
CA SER A 122 12.73 14.55 -30.61
C SER A 122 14.04 14.84 -29.88
N PRO A 123 14.69 13.80 -29.31
CA PRO A 123 15.77 13.97 -28.33
C PRO A 123 16.96 14.78 -28.87
N ASN A 124 17.25 14.68 -30.16
CA ASN A 124 18.32 15.46 -30.82
C ASN A 124 18.12 17.00 -30.73
N ASN A 125 16.91 17.47 -30.42
CA ASN A 125 16.59 18.89 -30.28
C ASN A 125 16.67 19.37 -28.83
N VAL A 126 16.91 18.48 -27.87
CA VAL A 126 17.02 18.81 -26.45
C VAL A 126 18.48 19.16 -26.15
N PRO A 127 18.78 20.32 -25.54
CA PRO A 127 20.14 20.66 -25.16
C PRO A 127 20.72 19.64 -24.19
N GLU A 128 21.97 19.22 -24.42
CA GLU A 128 22.68 18.21 -23.63
C GLU A 128 22.66 18.49 -22.12
N LYS A 129 22.80 19.76 -21.73
CA LYS A 129 22.73 20.20 -20.33
C LYS A 129 21.42 19.85 -19.61
N VAL A 130 20.32 19.68 -20.34
CA VAL A 130 19.04 19.25 -19.77
C VAL A 130 19.11 17.79 -19.33
N TYR A 131 19.79 16.93 -20.11
CA TYR A 131 20.04 15.54 -19.71
C TYR A 131 20.91 15.45 -18.47
N TYR A 132 21.95 16.29 -18.40
CA TYR A 132 22.83 16.35 -17.24
C TYR A 132 22.07 16.78 -15.99
N GLY A 133 21.27 17.84 -16.09
CA GLY A 133 20.40 18.29 -14.99
C GLY A 133 19.43 17.20 -14.55
N MET A 134 18.77 16.51 -15.49
CA MET A 134 17.88 15.38 -15.17
C MET A 134 18.62 14.25 -14.45
N ALA A 135 19.82 13.89 -14.90
CA ALA A 135 20.62 12.85 -14.26
C ALA A 135 21.07 13.24 -12.83
N ILE A 136 21.46 14.50 -12.61
CA ILE A 136 21.81 15.01 -11.28
C ILE A 136 20.60 14.96 -10.34
N GLU A 137 19.42 15.40 -10.80
CA GLU A 137 18.20 15.33 -9.99
C GLU A 137 17.78 13.89 -9.70
N ASN A 138 17.92 12.98 -10.67
CA ASN A 138 17.63 11.56 -10.48
C ASN A 138 18.59 10.91 -9.47
N TYR A 139 19.88 11.28 -9.51
CA TYR A 139 20.82 10.86 -8.45
C TYR A 139 20.35 11.32 -7.07
N HIS A 140 19.94 12.59 -6.93
CA HIS A 140 19.47 13.11 -5.65
C HIS A 140 18.18 12.44 -5.17
N PHE A 141 17.32 12.00 -6.08
CA PHE A 141 16.12 11.22 -5.78
C PHE A 141 16.50 9.83 -5.25
N LEU A 142 17.27 9.06 -6.02
CA LEU A 142 17.67 7.68 -5.69
C LEU A 142 18.57 7.62 -4.44
N PHE A 143 19.48 8.58 -4.28
CA PHE A 143 20.31 8.66 -3.07
C PHE A 143 19.48 8.76 -1.78
N ARG A 144 18.26 9.32 -1.88
CA ARG A 144 17.33 9.51 -0.76
C ARG A 144 16.23 8.45 -0.71
N GLU A 145 16.27 7.45 -1.57
CA GLU A 145 15.28 6.38 -1.65
C GLU A 145 15.12 5.63 -0.34
N SER A 146 16.24 5.33 0.31
CA SER A 146 16.23 4.73 1.64
C SER A 146 15.44 5.55 2.68
N TRP A 147 15.34 6.87 2.53
CA TRP A 147 14.60 7.74 3.45
C TRP A 147 13.09 7.63 3.28
N PHE A 148 12.62 7.37 2.06
CA PHE A 148 11.19 7.27 1.79
C PHE A 148 10.69 5.83 1.68
N ASP A 149 11.53 4.84 1.39
CA ASP A 149 11.11 3.42 1.34
C ASP A 149 11.18 2.72 2.69
N SER A 150 12.20 3.03 3.51
CA SER A 150 12.36 2.34 4.80
C SER A 150 11.19 2.47 5.78
N PRO A 151 10.41 3.58 5.84
CA PRO A 151 9.28 3.67 6.77
C PRO A 151 8.20 2.61 6.51
N VAL A 152 7.95 2.25 5.26
CA VAL A 152 6.91 1.26 4.92
C VAL A 152 7.32 -0.16 5.32
N LEU A 153 8.60 -0.41 5.60
CA LEU A 153 9.08 -1.68 6.16
C LEU A 153 8.52 -1.95 7.56
N SER A 154 7.90 -0.98 8.23
CA SER A 154 7.19 -1.18 9.49
C SER A 154 5.69 -1.42 9.35
N PHE A 155 5.18 -1.63 8.13
CA PHE A 155 3.75 -1.86 7.88
C PHE A 155 3.23 -3.11 8.61
N LEU A 156 2.52 -2.88 9.72
CA LEU A 156 1.97 -3.92 10.60
C LEU A 156 0.81 -4.71 9.96
N PRO A 157 -0.14 -4.09 9.23
CA PRO A 157 -1.33 -4.78 8.74
C PRO A 157 -1.09 -6.00 7.86
N SER A 158 0.05 -6.08 7.16
CA SER A 158 0.36 -7.19 6.27
C SER A 158 1.84 -7.59 6.31
N THR A 159 2.13 -8.71 6.98
CA THR A 159 3.45 -9.35 6.94
C THR A 159 3.86 -9.73 5.51
N LYS A 160 2.91 -10.19 4.69
CA LYS A 160 3.19 -10.55 3.30
C LYS A 160 3.65 -9.33 2.50
N SER A 161 2.93 -8.21 2.59
CA SER A 161 3.29 -6.96 1.90
C SER A 161 4.63 -6.43 2.37
N ARG A 162 4.90 -6.48 3.68
CA ARG A 162 6.18 -6.07 4.27
C ARG A 162 7.36 -6.90 3.76
N LEU A 163 7.20 -8.21 3.61
CA LEU A 163 8.24 -9.08 3.05
C LEU A 163 8.51 -8.80 1.57
N ILE A 164 7.46 -8.53 0.79
CA ILE A 164 7.60 -8.11 -0.62
C ILE A 164 8.37 -6.79 -0.69
N MET A 165 7.97 -5.80 0.11
CA MET A 165 8.63 -4.49 0.15
C MET A 165 10.08 -4.58 0.63
N ASN A 166 10.40 -5.48 1.56
CA ASN A 166 11.78 -5.71 1.99
C ASN A 166 12.65 -6.32 0.86
N GLY A 167 12.05 -7.13 -0.01
CA GLY A 167 12.70 -7.60 -1.23
C GLY A 167 13.02 -6.43 -2.16
N PHE A 168 12.00 -5.63 -2.48
CA PHE A 168 12.13 -4.44 -3.32
C PHE A 168 13.19 -3.44 -2.78
N TYR A 169 13.13 -3.10 -1.49
CA TYR A 169 14.13 -2.23 -0.84
C TYR A 169 15.57 -2.75 -0.97
N GLY A 170 15.76 -4.07 -0.97
CA GLY A 170 17.06 -4.69 -1.18
C GLY A 170 17.53 -4.65 -2.63
N GLU A 171 16.61 -4.62 -3.59
CA GLU A 171 16.90 -4.51 -5.03
C GLU A 171 17.33 -3.09 -5.41
N GLU A 172 16.67 -2.07 -4.87
CA GLU A 172 16.97 -0.65 -5.14
C GLU A 172 18.30 -0.16 -4.55
N TYR A 173 18.89 -0.92 -3.62
CA TYR A 173 20.13 -0.54 -2.98
C TYR A 173 21.29 -0.38 -3.98
N GLY A 174 21.78 0.85 -4.12
CA GLY A 174 22.92 1.19 -4.98
C GLY A 174 22.54 1.61 -6.40
N HIS A 175 21.25 1.82 -6.69
CA HIS A 175 20.84 2.40 -7.98
C HIS A 175 21.33 3.84 -8.18
N ASP A 176 21.57 4.59 -7.11
CA ASP A 176 22.22 5.89 -7.15
C ASP A 176 23.65 5.81 -7.72
N GLU A 177 24.39 4.72 -7.43
CA GLU A 177 25.73 4.47 -8.00
C GLU A 177 25.70 4.31 -9.52
N LEU A 178 24.62 3.75 -10.09
CA LEU A 178 24.48 3.59 -11.53
C LEU A 178 24.41 4.96 -12.22
N ILE A 179 23.62 5.88 -11.66
CA ILE A 179 23.53 7.26 -12.15
C ILE A 179 24.85 8.00 -11.96
N LEU A 180 25.50 7.85 -10.80
CA LEU A 180 26.80 8.44 -10.55
C LEU A 180 27.85 7.96 -11.56
N ASN A 181 27.88 6.66 -11.86
CA ASN A 181 28.79 6.11 -12.88
C ASN A 181 28.53 6.71 -14.27
N ALA A 182 27.28 6.98 -14.63
CA ALA A 182 26.96 7.68 -15.87
C ALA A 182 27.45 9.14 -15.85
N LEU A 183 27.27 9.85 -14.75
CA LEU A 183 27.74 11.23 -14.56
C LEU A 183 29.28 11.34 -14.59
N ASN A 184 30.00 10.34 -14.08
CA ASN A 184 31.45 10.31 -14.15
C ASN A 184 31.99 10.30 -15.60
N HIS A 185 31.23 9.80 -16.59
CA HIS A 185 31.65 9.80 -18.00
C HIS A 185 31.67 11.20 -18.63
N ILE A 186 31.10 12.19 -17.94
CA ILE A 186 31.07 13.59 -18.35
C ILE A 186 31.78 14.49 -17.33
N ASP A 187 32.73 13.91 -16.58
CA ASP A 187 33.58 14.58 -15.59
C ASP A 187 32.79 15.24 -14.43
N ILE A 188 31.63 14.69 -14.07
CA ILE A 188 30.89 15.07 -12.85
C ILE A 188 31.14 13.98 -11.80
N GLU A 189 31.95 14.30 -10.80
CA GLU A 189 32.33 13.37 -9.73
C GLU A 189 31.37 13.47 -8.52
N ARG A 190 31.45 12.49 -7.62
CA ARG A 190 30.66 12.49 -6.38
C ARG A 190 30.85 13.75 -5.55
N SER A 191 32.08 14.27 -5.49
CA SER A 191 32.37 15.51 -4.76
C SER A 191 31.56 16.68 -5.28
N ASP A 192 31.40 16.78 -6.61
CA ASP A 192 30.64 17.85 -7.25
C ASP A 192 29.17 17.81 -6.85
N ILE A 193 28.60 16.62 -6.72
CA ILE A 193 27.18 16.42 -6.37
C ILE A 193 26.94 16.49 -4.85
N SER A 194 27.93 16.09 -4.04
CA SER A 194 27.81 16.13 -2.58
C SER A 194 27.68 17.55 -2.02
N GLU A 195 28.15 18.54 -2.79
CA GLU A 195 28.05 19.96 -2.46
C GLU A 195 26.79 20.62 -3.06
N THR A 196 25.98 19.89 -3.85
CA THR A 196 24.74 20.41 -4.43
C THR A 196 23.52 20.06 -3.59
N LEU A 197 22.49 20.88 -3.75
CA LEU A 197 21.16 20.60 -3.24
C LEU A 197 20.24 20.23 -4.41
N PRO A 198 19.34 19.25 -4.23
CA PRO A 198 18.30 19.00 -5.22
C PRO A 198 17.44 20.24 -5.44
N LEU A 199 16.81 20.31 -6.60
CA LEU A 199 15.79 21.33 -6.84
C LEU A 199 14.63 21.19 -5.84
N PRO A 200 13.94 22.31 -5.53
CA PRO A 200 12.82 22.30 -4.59
C PRO A 200 11.75 21.26 -4.93
N GLU A 201 11.48 21.02 -6.22
CA GLU A 201 10.50 20.05 -6.71
C GLU A 201 10.93 18.60 -6.41
N THR A 202 12.21 18.26 -6.62
CA THR A 202 12.76 16.94 -6.28
C THR A 202 12.72 16.70 -4.78
N LEU A 203 13.11 17.69 -3.99
CA LEU A 203 13.04 17.59 -2.53
C LEU A 203 11.59 17.49 -2.03
N ALA A 204 10.67 18.22 -2.64
CA ALA A 204 9.24 18.14 -2.31
C ALA A 204 8.68 16.74 -2.60
N LEU A 205 9.08 16.12 -3.71
CA LEU A 205 8.71 14.74 -4.04
C LEU A 205 9.24 13.75 -2.99
N CYS A 206 10.53 13.81 -2.65
CA CYS A 206 11.11 12.95 -1.61
C CYS A 206 10.38 13.10 -0.26
N ASN A 207 10.09 14.34 0.15
CA ASN A 207 9.38 14.62 1.40
C ASN A 207 7.94 14.09 1.38
N ALA A 208 7.24 14.20 0.25
CA ALA A 208 5.90 13.67 0.11
C ALA A 208 5.88 12.14 0.20
N LEU A 209 6.81 11.46 -0.49
CA LEU A 209 6.97 10.01 -0.44
C LEU A 209 7.29 9.54 0.99
N ALA A 210 8.22 10.20 1.68
CA ALA A 210 8.56 9.87 3.07
C ALA A 210 7.37 10.08 4.02
N PHE A 211 6.56 11.11 3.79
CA PHE A 211 5.35 11.33 4.57
C PHE A 211 4.33 10.21 4.32
N TRP A 212 4.07 9.84 3.07
CA TRP A 212 3.10 8.80 2.75
C TRP A 212 3.56 7.41 3.19
N SER A 213 4.82 7.05 2.99
CA SER A 213 5.31 5.73 3.44
C SER A 213 5.22 5.55 4.96
N ALA A 214 5.34 6.63 5.72
CA ALA A 214 5.21 6.61 7.18
C ALA A 214 3.75 6.66 7.67
N ASN A 215 2.84 7.32 6.95
CA ASN A 215 1.48 7.62 7.45
C ASN A 215 0.36 6.91 6.69
N ASP A 216 0.54 6.65 5.39
CA ASP A 216 -0.40 5.93 4.53
C ASP A 216 0.34 5.00 3.54
N PRO A 217 0.79 3.82 4.02
CA PRO A 217 1.48 2.84 3.20
C PRO A 217 0.70 2.38 1.96
N LEU A 218 -0.64 2.34 2.01
CA LEU A 218 -1.43 1.93 0.85
C LEU A 218 -1.40 2.99 -0.23
N PHE A 219 -1.50 4.26 0.15
CA PHE A 219 -1.30 5.37 -0.79
C PHE A 219 0.12 5.35 -1.36
N PHE A 220 1.14 5.15 -0.51
CA PHE A 220 2.53 5.05 -0.95
C PHE A 220 2.73 3.91 -1.98
N PHE A 221 2.20 2.71 -1.73
CA PHE A 221 2.28 1.61 -2.69
C PHE A 221 1.64 1.96 -4.04
N SER A 222 0.56 2.76 -4.03
CA SER A 222 -0.05 3.21 -5.27
C SER A 222 0.88 4.11 -6.10
N THR A 223 1.81 4.84 -5.49
CA THR A 223 2.74 5.70 -6.23
C THR A 223 3.89 4.95 -6.89
N MET A 224 4.25 3.77 -6.37
CA MET A 224 5.42 2.99 -6.85
C MET A 224 5.33 2.65 -8.33
N GLY A 225 4.16 2.24 -8.83
CA GLY A 225 3.99 1.88 -10.24
C GLY A 225 4.26 3.01 -11.24
N ILE A 226 4.23 4.27 -10.78
CA ILE A 226 4.56 5.45 -11.59
C ILE A 226 6.06 5.77 -11.54
N LEU A 227 6.71 5.49 -10.41
CA LEU A 227 8.13 5.78 -10.17
C LEU A 227 9.02 4.71 -10.82
N GLU A 228 8.72 3.44 -10.58
CA GLU A 228 9.48 2.29 -11.10
C GLU A 228 9.21 2.01 -12.58
N GLY A 229 8.08 2.53 -13.07
CA GLY A 229 7.52 2.14 -14.36
C GLY A 229 6.82 0.79 -14.29
N LYS A 230 5.80 0.61 -15.14
CA LYS A 230 5.18 -0.70 -15.34
C LYS A 230 5.96 -1.44 -16.41
N ASP A 231 6.53 -2.57 -16.04
CA ASP A 231 7.15 -3.47 -17.00
C ASP A 231 6.06 -3.98 -17.95
N ILE A 232 6.18 -3.68 -19.26
CA ILE A 232 5.16 -3.96 -20.30
C ILE A 232 4.77 -5.46 -20.36
N LYS A 233 5.58 -6.34 -19.77
CA LYS A 233 5.37 -7.79 -19.76
C LYS A 233 4.26 -8.27 -18.82
N VAL A 234 3.72 -7.45 -17.93
CA VAL A 234 2.70 -7.89 -16.96
C VAL A 234 1.26 -7.74 -17.49
N ASP A 235 1.07 -7.05 -18.63
CA ASP A 235 -0.25 -6.80 -19.25
C ASP A 235 -0.45 -7.50 -20.63
N SER A 236 0.16 -8.68 -20.85
CA SER A 236 -0.16 -9.52 -22.02
C SER A 236 -0.36 -10.99 -21.70
#